data_AF-A0A7J3KTF5-F1
#
_entry.id   AF-A0A7J3KTF5-F1
#
_cell.length_a   1.000
_cell.length_b   1.000
_cell.length_c   1.000
_cell.angle_alpha   90.00
_cell.angle_beta   90.00
_cell.angle_gamma   90.00
#
_symmetry.space_group_name_H-M   'P 1'
#
loop_
_entity.id
_entity.type
_entity.pdbx_description
1 polymer ?
#
loop_
_entity_poly.entity_id
_entity_poly.type
_entity_poly.pdbx_seq_one_letter_code
_entity_poly.pdbx_strand_id
1 'polypeptide(L)'
;MYKSCSCGCESMIRIVQVDAKAGRIILRIQADFPDQTTRIIEVDYGDVEDRLRRIRELIGREPTEQDFVDVVKALVNEVRTARKPIRKQFSLDKFIDIDLECEEM
;
A
#
# COMPACT_ATOMS: atom_id res chain seq x y z
N MET A 1 -17.02 -4.76 -27.60
CA MET A 1 -17.06 -6.20 -27.27
C MET A 1 -15.81 -6.53 -26.47
N TYR A 2 -15.91 -6.66 -25.15
CA TYR A 2 -14.80 -7.14 -24.32
C TYR A 2 -15.08 -8.59 -23.94
N LYS A 3 -14.16 -9.48 -24.33
CA LYS A 3 -14.20 -10.91 -24.02
C LYS A 3 -14.15 -11.09 -22.51
N SER A 4 -15.18 -11.73 -21.96
CA SER A 4 -15.20 -12.23 -20.59
C SER A 4 -14.18 -13.37 -20.46
N CYS A 5 -13.31 -13.27 -19.46
CA CYS A 5 -12.36 -14.31 -19.11
C CYS A 5 -13.08 -15.27 -18.15
N SER A 6 -13.32 -16.50 -18.61
CA SER A 6 -14.01 -17.56 -17.87
C SER A 6 -13.06 -18.30 -16.93
N CYS A 7 -12.58 -17.59 -15.91
CA CYS A 7 -11.99 -18.15 -14.70
C CYS A 7 -12.64 -17.41 -13.52
N GLY A 8 -13.09 -18.11 -12.49
CA GLY A 8 -13.90 -17.54 -11.39
C GLY A 8 -13.14 -16.57 -10.47
N CYS A 9 -12.65 -15.45 -11.00
CA CYS A 9 -11.88 -14.41 -10.31
C CYS A 9 -12.12 -13.03 -10.97
N GLU A 10 -13.33 -12.47 -10.88
CA GLU A 10 -13.55 -11.06 -11.24
C GLU A 10 -13.26 -10.17 -10.03
N SER A 11 -11.99 -10.07 -9.64
CA SER A 11 -11.58 -9.13 -8.60
C SER A 11 -10.71 -8.05 -9.23
N MET A 12 -11.33 -6.91 -9.56
CA MET A 12 -10.65 -5.77 -10.18
C MET A 12 -9.73 -5.07 -9.16
N ILE A 13 -8.56 -4.62 -9.63
CA ILE A 13 -7.69 -3.66 -8.94
C ILE A 13 -7.23 -2.65 -9.99
N ARG A 14 -7.45 -1.34 -9.75
CA ARG A 14 -7.06 -0.27 -10.66
C ARG A 14 -6.61 0.95 -9.89
N ILE A 15 -5.42 1.47 -10.19
CA ILE A 15 -5.02 2.82 -9.76
C ILE A 15 -5.87 3.80 -10.56
N VAL A 16 -6.71 4.57 -9.88
CA VAL A 16 -7.64 5.53 -10.53
C VAL A 16 -7.14 6.96 -10.45
N GLN A 17 -6.27 7.27 -9.47
CA GLN A 17 -5.72 8.59 -9.28
C GLN A 17 -4.39 8.52 -8.53
N VAL A 18 -3.49 9.44 -8.86
CA VAL A 18 -2.23 9.68 -8.15
C VAL A 18 -2.26 11.12 -7.68
N ASP A 19 -2.29 11.32 -6.36
CA ASP A 19 -2.33 12.63 -5.72
C ASP A 19 -0.96 12.97 -5.14
N ALA A 20 -0.33 14.06 -5.58
CA ALA A 20 0.88 14.58 -4.94
C ALA A 20 0.51 15.80 -4.09
N LYS A 21 0.62 15.69 -2.75
CA LYS A 21 0.35 16.79 -1.82
C LYS A 21 1.38 16.82 -0.71
N ALA A 22 1.94 18.00 -0.44
CA ALA A 22 2.87 18.25 0.66
C ALA A 22 4.03 17.23 0.75
N GLY A 23 4.64 16.89 -0.40
CA GLY A 23 5.77 15.96 -0.46
C GLY A 23 5.40 14.48 -0.31
N ARG A 24 4.11 14.13 -0.26
CA ARG A 24 3.62 12.75 -0.28
C ARG A 24 2.87 12.46 -1.56
N ILE A 25 3.06 11.24 -2.07
CA ILE A 25 2.30 10.73 -3.21
C ILE A 25 1.32 9.69 -2.66
N ILE A 26 0.03 9.87 -2.93
CA ILE A 26 -1.03 8.95 -2.54
C ILE A 26 -1.60 8.30 -3.81
N LEU A 27 -1.62 6.98 -3.82
CA LEU A 27 -2.27 6.18 -4.85
C LEU A 27 -3.71 5.90 -4.39
N ARG A 28 -4.70 6.37 -5.15
CA ARG A 28 -6.10 5.96 -4.97
C ARG A 28 -6.36 4.74 -5.85
N ILE A 29 -6.71 3.63 -5.23
CA ILE A 29 -6.85 2.33 -5.89
C ILE A 29 -8.28 1.86 -5.74
N GLN A 30 -8.98 1.69 -6.84
CA GLN A 30 -10.28 1.05 -6.90
C GLN A 30 -10.10 -0.47 -6.86
N ALA A 31 -10.77 -1.14 -5.93
CA ALA A 31 -10.69 -2.59 -5.78
C ALA A 31 -12.04 -3.19 -5.38
N ASP A 32 -12.34 -4.38 -5.93
CA ASP A 32 -13.51 -5.16 -5.52
C ASP A 32 -13.23 -5.92 -4.22
N PHE A 33 -14.22 -6.06 -3.36
CA PHE A 33 -14.13 -6.74 -2.08
C PHE A 33 -15.01 -8.00 -2.04
N PRO A 34 -14.74 -8.95 -1.12
CA PRO A 34 -15.50 -10.21 -1.03
C PRO A 34 -17.00 -10.02 -0.75
N ASP A 35 -17.40 -8.86 -0.24
CA ASP A 35 -18.79 -8.47 0.00
C ASP A 35 -19.47 -7.90 -1.26
N GLN A 36 -18.86 -8.08 -2.44
CA GLN A 36 -19.33 -7.57 -3.73
C GLN A 36 -19.37 -6.02 -3.80
N THR A 37 -18.70 -5.33 -2.88
CA THR A 37 -18.55 -3.87 -2.95
C THR A 37 -17.27 -3.49 -3.67
N THR A 38 -17.31 -2.38 -4.40
CA THR A 38 -16.10 -1.75 -4.94
C THR A 38 -15.75 -0.54 -4.10
N ARG A 39 -14.52 -0.46 -3.61
CA ARG A 39 -14.08 0.63 -2.72
C ARG A 39 -12.79 1.26 -3.23
N ILE A 40 -12.55 2.51 -2.82
CA ILE A 40 -11.28 3.20 -3.03
C ILE A 40 -10.40 3.00 -1.80
N ILE A 41 -9.21 2.47 -2.03
CA ILE A 41 -8.14 2.31 -1.05
C ILE A 41 -7.10 3.39 -1.32
N GLU A 42 -6.75 4.17 -0.31
CA GLU A 42 -5.64 5.10 -0.38
C GLU A 42 -4.38 4.42 0.14
N VAL A 43 -3.32 4.42 -0.68
CA VAL A 43 -2.01 3.85 -0.35
C VAL A 43 -0.97 4.95 -0.48
N ASP A 44 -0.16 5.15 0.55
CA ASP A 44 0.99 6.06 0.47
C ASP A 44 2.06 5.42 -0.42
N TYR A 45 2.56 6.15 -1.40
CA TYR A 45 3.62 5.68 -2.30
C TYR A 45 4.89 5.32 -1.53
N GLY A 46 5.17 5.99 -0.40
CA GLY A 46 6.27 5.63 0.48
C GLY A 46 6.15 4.22 1.04
N ASP A 47 4.93 3.71 1.27
CA ASP A 47 4.73 2.31 1.68
C ASP A 47 5.07 1.33 0.54
N VAL A 48 4.85 1.76 -0.72
CA VAL A 48 5.22 0.99 -1.91
C VAL A 48 6.74 0.99 -2.09
N GLU A 49 7.39 2.15 -1.97
CA GLU A 49 8.85 2.29 -2.03
C GLU A 49 9.54 1.47 -0.94
N ASP A 50 9.02 1.49 0.29
CA ASP A 50 9.56 0.70 1.40
C ASP A 50 9.52 -0.80 1.11
N ARG A 51 8.44 -1.29 0.49
CA ARG A 51 8.34 -2.70 0.09
C ARG A 51 9.25 -3.04 -1.08
N LEU A 52 9.35 -2.17 -2.08
CA LEU A 52 10.27 -2.36 -3.21
C LEU A 52 11.73 -2.36 -2.76
N ARG A 53 12.09 -1.50 -1.81
CA ARG A 53 13.42 -1.49 -1.18
C ARG A 53 13.73 -2.82 -0.50
N ARG A 54 12.79 -3.38 0.27
CA ARG A 54 12.94 -4.72 0.88
C ARG A 54 13.09 -5.82 -0.18
N ILE A 55 12.32 -5.76 -1.28
CA ILE A 55 12.46 -6.70 -2.40
C ILE A 55 13.87 -6.62 -2.99
N ARG A 56 14.39 -5.41 -3.22
CA ARG A 56 15.76 -5.20 -3.70
C ARG A 56 16.78 -5.81 -2.74
N GLU A 57 16.65 -5.58 -1.44
CA GLU A 57 17.54 -6.13 -0.41
C GLU A 57 17.51 -7.67 -0.37
N LEU A 58 16.35 -8.28 -0.61
CA LEU A 58 16.18 -9.74 -0.58
C LEU A 58 16.66 -10.43 -1.85
N ILE A 59 16.39 -9.85 -3.03
CA ILE A 59 16.66 -10.48 -4.33
C ILE A 59 18.01 -10.04 -4.90
N GLY A 60 18.55 -8.90 -4.46
CA GLY A 60 19.83 -8.36 -4.93
C GLY A 60 19.79 -7.74 -6.33
N ARG A 61 18.60 -7.42 -6.84
CA ARG A 61 18.41 -6.70 -8.11
C ARG A 61 17.51 -5.49 -7.93
N GLU A 62 17.64 -4.52 -8.84
CA GLU A 62 16.71 -3.39 -8.88
C GLU A 62 15.25 -3.85 -9.12
N PRO A 63 14.27 -3.24 -8.45
CA PRO A 63 12.86 -3.54 -8.67
C PRO A 63 12.42 -3.18 -10.08
N THR A 64 11.55 -4.01 -10.65
CA THR A 64 10.95 -3.85 -11.98
C THR A 64 9.54 -3.29 -11.87
N GLU A 65 8.97 -2.87 -12.99
CA GLU A 65 7.55 -2.50 -13.07
C GLU A 65 6.62 -3.63 -12.59
N GLN A 66 7.00 -4.88 -12.84
CA GLN A 66 6.24 -6.04 -12.37
C GLN A 66 6.26 -6.14 -10.84
N ASP A 67 7.40 -5.89 -10.20
CA ASP A 67 7.50 -5.88 -8.75
C ASP A 67 6.63 -4.77 -8.13
N PHE A 68 6.56 -3.59 -8.77
CA PHE A 68 5.64 -2.52 -8.36
C PHE A 68 4.18 -2.99 -8.42
N VAL A 69 3.76 -3.60 -9.53
CA VAL A 69 2.40 -4.13 -9.70
C VAL A 69 2.09 -5.17 -8.61
N ASP A 70 3.03 -6.06 -8.32
CA ASP A 70 2.84 -7.13 -7.33
C ASP A 70 2.80 -6.59 -5.90
N VAL A 71 3.61 -5.57 -5.57
CA VAL A 71 3.53 -4.85 -4.29
C VAL A 71 2.17 -4.18 -4.10
N VAL A 72 1.68 -3.47 -5.13
CA VAL A 72 0.38 -2.81 -5.09
C VAL A 72 -0.75 -3.83 -4.90
N LYS A 73 -0.72 -4.95 -5.63
CA LYS A 73 -1.70 -6.04 -5.46
C LYS A 73 -1.64 -6.62 -4.04
N ALA A 74 -0.44 -6.84 -3.51
CA ALA A 74 -0.26 -7.36 -2.15
C ALA A 74 -0.86 -6.42 -1.11
N LEU A 75 -0.60 -5.12 -1.20
CA LEU A 75 -1.18 -4.09 -0.32
C LEU A 75 -2.71 -4.09 -0.36
N VAL A 76 -3.29 -4.14 -1.55
CA VAL A 76 -4.76 -4.22 -1.72
C VAL A 76 -5.32 -5.51 -1.12
N ASN A 77 -4.66 -6.65 -1.32
CA ASN A 77 -5.09 -7.93 -0.79
C ASN A 77 -4.99 -8.01 0.74
N GLU A 78 -4.02 -7.33 1.36
CA GLU A 78 -3.95 -7.20 2.82
C GLU A 78 -5.14 -6.43 3.40
N VAL A 79 -5.55 -5.36 2.71
CA VAL A 79 -6.77 -4.60 3.06
C VAL A 79 -8.02 -5.47 2.87
N ARG A 80 -8.13 -6.23 1.77
CA ARG A 80 -9.25 -7.16 1.52
C ARG A 80 -9.39 -8.24 2.59
N THR A 81 -8.27 -8.73 3.11
CA THR A 81 -8.25 -9.83 4.10
C THR A 81 -8.36 -9.34 5.54
N ALA A 82 -8.66 -8.04 5.75
CA ALA A 82 -8.81 -7.39 7.05
C ALA A 82 -7.60 -7.56 8.00
N ARG A 83 -6.38 -7.73 7.45
CA ARG A 83 -5.16 -7.83 8.26
C ARG A 83 -4.58 -6.44 8.52
N LYS A 84 -5.22 -5.72 9.44
CA LYS A 84 -4.77 -4.47 10.09
C LYS A 84 -4.76 -3.22 9.17
N PRO A 85 -4.93 -2.01 9.76
CA PRO A 85 -4.56 -0.78 9.06
C PRO A 85 -3.08 -0.84 8.67
N ILE A 86 -2.75 -0.36 7.46
CA ILE A 86 -1.40 -0.40 6.87
C ILE A 86 -0.35 0.25 7.81
N ARG A 87 -0.79 1.18 8.67
CA ARG A 87 0.03 1.74 9.75
C ARG A 87 -0.72 1.73 11.09
N LYS A 88 0.00 1.42 12.17
CA LYS A 88 -0.40 1.84 13.51
C LYS A 88 -0.05 3.33 13.61
N GLN A 89 -1.04 4.20 13.74
CA GLN A 89 -0.76 5.60 14.08
C GLN A 89 -0.25 5.65 15.53
N PHE A 90 0.96 6.14 15.70
CA PHE A 90 1.45 6.59 16.99
C PHE A 90 0.99 8.04 17.17
N SER A 91 0.38 8.37 18.30
CA SER A 91 0.20 9.78 18.68
C SER A 91 1.59 10.34 18.95
N LEU A 92 2.04 11.21 18.05
CA LEU A 92 3.36 11.83 18.13
C LEU A 92 3.41 12.95 19.18
N ASP A 93 2.25 13.39 19.67
CA ASP A 93 2.11 14.41 20.72
C ASP A 93 2.88 14.04 21.98
N LYS A 94 3.03 12.74 22.24
CA LYS A 94 3.77 12.21 23.39
C LYS A 94 5.28 12.34 23.27
N PHE A 95 5.81 12.69 22.09
CA PHE A 95 7.24 12.84 21.82
C PHE A 95 7.66 14.31 21.69
N ILE A 96 6.73 15.26 21.87
CA ILE A 96 7.05 16.68 21.93
C ILE A 96 7.80 16.95 23.25
N ASP A 97 8.90 17.71 23.19
CA ASP A 97 9.75 18.08 24.32
C ASP A 97 10.41 16.90 25.08
N ILE A 98 10.46 15.70 24.49
CA ILE A 98 11.30 14.61 24.99
C ILE A 98 12.73 14.82 24.49
N ASP A 99 13.68 14.82 25.42
CA ASP A 99 15.10 14.69 25.09
C ASP A 99 15.41 13.23 24.71
N LEU A 100 15.67 13.01 23.42
CA LEU A 100 15.92 11.68 22.84
C LEU A 100 17.33 11.15 23.11
N GLU A 101 18.22 11.97 23.66
CA GLU A 101 19.61 11.63 23.98
C GLU A 101 19.83 11.39 25.49
N CYS A 102 18.80 11.56 26.32
CA CYS A 102 18.85 11.19 27.73
C CYS A 102 18.62 9.67 27.89
N GLU A 103 19.69 8.93 28.19
CA GLU A 103 19.66 7.49 28.50
C GLU A 103 19.02 7.18 29.86
N GLU A 104 17.72 7.40 30.04
CA GLU A 104 16.96 6.74 31.14
C GLU A 104 15.61 6.23 30.61
N MET A 105 15.61 4.96 30.17
CA MET A 105 14.41 4.11 30.01
C MET A 105 14.29 3.14 31.17
#